data_AF-A0A821KME4-F1
#
_entry.id   AF-A0A821KME4-F1
#
_cell.length_a   1.000
_cell.length_b   1.000
_cell.length_c   1.000
_cell.angle_alpha   90.00
_cell.angle_beta   90.00
_cell.angle_gamma   90.00
#
_symmetry.space_group_name_H-M   'P 1'
#
loop_
_entity.id
_entity.type
_entity.pdbx_description
1 polymer ?
#
loop_
_entity_poly.entity_id
_entity_poly.type
_entity_poly.pdbx_seq_one_letter_code
_entity_poly.pdbx_strand_id
1 'polypeptide(L)'
;MEQHDAVSKWSEGFSLDVIKSTGMASCKVSNDRTYMICIDIVTSSFGMTKILTLTPSTVVINKSTIEIEVAEALPKTEQERWRLVKPEEIIPFWPSNMEGAVMHVRYTHNRISSTAFAFNQKHRTLLRMDDEERPALQVEVIATDFDGFRVVFGDYKIGDSPVLLVNCLKYVPVAFCQANDVRTQVLPPLHYVYYTWIDPTKSQALVVACRDQSVSIELNVSQSEYGLF
;
A
#
# COMPACT_ATOMS: atom_id res chain seq x y z
N MET A 1 -12.89 30.23 -16.71
CA MET A 1 -12.28 29.93 -18.02
C MET A 1 -11.91 28.46 -17.98
N GLU A 2 -12.87 27.61 -18.35
CA GLU A 2 -12.75 26.15 -18.30
C GLU A 2 -11.81 25.70 -19.41
N GLN A 3 -10.78 24.94 -19.04
CA GLN A 3 -9.82 24.37 -19.99
C GLN A 3 -10.24 22.93 -20.26
N HIS A 4 -11.12 22.76 -21.24
CA HIS A 4 -11.35 21.47 -21.90
C HIS A 4 -10.35 21.31 -23.05
N ASP A 5 -9.90 20.06 -23.23
CA ASP A 5 -9.32 19.45 -24.44
C ASP A 5 -7.87 18.95 -24.32
N ALA A 6 -7.67 17.95 -23.46
CA ALA A 6 -6.64 16.94 -23.69
C ALA A 6 -7.28 15.78 -24.47
N VAL A 7 -7.07 15.72 -25.78
CA VAL A 7 -7.54 14.62 -26.64
C VAL A 7 -6.67 13.38 -26.37
N SER A 8 -7.26 12.29 -25.88
CA SER A 8 -6.58 11.00 -25.73
C SER A 8 -6.27 10.40 -27.11
N LYS A 9 -5.07 9.86 -27.30
CA LYS A 9 -4.76 9.07 -28.50
C LYS A 9 -5.41 7.70 -28.38
N TRP A 10 -5.81 7.10 -29.51
CA TRP A 10 -6.24 5.71 -29.55
C TRP A 10 -5.15 4.81 -28.98
N SER A 11 -5.52 3.82 -28.16
CA SER A 11 -4.56 2.81 -27.70
C SER A 11 -4.10 1.97 -28.89
N GLU A 12 -2.90 1.39 -28.79
CA GLU A 12 -2.49 0.34 -29.72
C GLU A 12 -3.48 -0.83 -29.62
N GLY A 13 -3.78 -1.47 -30.75
CA GLY A 13 -4.63 -2.66 -30.77
C GLY A 13 -3.95 -3.77 -29.99
N PHE A 14 -4.65 -4.36 -29.01
CA PHE A 14 -4.17 -5.50 -28.24
C PHE A 14 -5.15 -6.67 -28.42
N SER A 15 -4.61 -7.90 -28.42
CA SER A 15 -5.43 -9.10 -28.50
C SER A 15 -5.83 -9.53 -27.10
N LEU A 16 -7.13 -9.70 -26.87
CA LEU A 16 -7.62 -10.49 -25.74
C LEU A 16 -7.63 -11.95 -26.20
N ASP A 17 -6.86 -12.81 -25.53
CA ASP A 17 -6.82 -14.22 -25.87
C ASP A 17 -8.23 -14.82 -25.79
N VAL A 18 -8.59 -15.70 -26.73
CA VAL A 18 -9.92 -16.33 -26.87
C VAL A 18 -10.35 -17.10 -25.60
N ILE A 19 -9.41 -17.38 -24.70
CA ILE A 19 -9.62 -18.12 -23.44
C ILE A 19 -9.87 -17.16 -22.25
N LYS A 20 -9.47 -15.89 -22.31
CA LYS A 20 -9.56 -14.94 -21.19
C LYS A 20 -10.32 -13.68 -21.58
N SER A 21 -11.43 -13.42 -20.89
CA SER A 21 -12.22 -12.20 -21.02
C SER A 21 -11.58 -10.95 -20.40
N THR A 22 -10.37 -11.04 -19.87
CA THR A 22 -9.73 -9.98 -19.08
C THR A 22 -8.41 -9.50 -19.71
N GLY A 23 -8.10 -8.21 -19.60
CA GLY A 23 -6.83 -7.64 -20.06
C GLY A 23 -6.57 -6.22 -19.56
N MET A 24 -5.44 -5.63 -19.97
CA MET A 24 -5.07 -4.25 -19.64
C MET A 24 -4.76 -3.46 -20.90
N ALA A 25 -5.25 -2.22 -20.98
CA ALA A 25 -4.96 -1.28 -22.05
C ALA A 25 -4.20 -0.06 -21.51
N SER A 26 -3.22 0.40 -22.28
CA SER A 26 -2.45 1.61 -22.00
C SER A 26 -2.94 2.75 -22.89
N CYS A 27 -3.43 3.83 -22.27
CA CYS A 27 -3.98 5.00 -22.94
C CYS A 27 -3.05 6.19 -22.74
N LYS A 28 -2.38 6.62 -23.82
CA LYS A 28 -1.51 7.80 -23.80
C LYS A 28 -2.32 9.07 -24.08
N VAL A 29 -2.21 10.05 -23.21
CA VAL A 29 -2.81 11.38 -23.38
C VAL A 29 -1.75 12.36 -23.90
N SER A 30 -2.17 13.45 -24.54
CA SER A 30 -1.32 14.45 -25.20
C SER A 30 -0.24 15.10 -24.31
N ASN A 31 -0.28 14.89 -22.99
CA ASN A 31 0.69 15.38 -22.01
C ASN A 31 1.69 14.31 -21.54
N ASP A 32 1.95 13.29 -22.37
CA ASP A 32 2.80 12.12 -22.06
C ASP A 32 2.40 11.31 -20.83
N ARG A 33 1.20 11.56 -20.26
CA ARG A 33 0.65 10.68 -19.23
C ARG A 33 0.07 9.43 -19.86
N THR A 34 0.36 8.31 -19.20
CA THR A 34 -0.14 7.00 -19.57
C THR A 34 -1.12 6.53 -18.49
N TYR A 35 -2.36 6.26 -18.88
CA TYR A 35 -3.39 5.70 -18.01
C TYR A 35 -3.55 4.21 -18.33
N MET A 36 -3.45 3.35 -17.32
CA MET A 36 -3.66 1.92 -17.48
C MET A 36 -5.08 1.52 -17.05
N ILE A 37 -5.82 0.88 -17.95
CA ILE A 37 -7.21 0.50 -17.72
C ILE A 37 -7.29 -1.02 -17.77
N CYS A 38 -7.86 -1.63 -16.73
CA CYS A 38 -8.26 -3.02 -16.70
C CYS A 38 -9.59 -3.20 -17.43
N ILE A 39 -9.69 -4.29 -18.18
CA ILE A 39 -10.80 -4.60 -19.07
C ILE A 39 -11.29 -5.99 -18.71
N ASP A 40 -12.59 -6.13 -18.46
CA ASP A 40 -13.26 -7.42 -18.26
C ASP A 40 -14.46 -7.55 -19.21
N ILE A 41 -14.67 -8.73 -19.78
CA ILE A 41 -15.70 -9.01 -20.80
C ILE A 41 -16.53 -10.23 -20.40
N VAL A 42 -17.63 -10.01 -19.69
CA VAL A 42 -18.56 -11.09 -19.34
C VAL A 42 -19.69 -11.19 -20.36
N THR A 43 -20.27 -12.39 -20.51
CA THR A 43 -21.50 -12.54 -21.31
C THR A 43 -22.70 -12.39 -20.39
N SER A 44 -23.67 -11.57 -20.79
CA SER A 44 -24.94 -11.43 -20.07
C SER A 44 -25.62 -12.79 -19.89
N SER A 45 -26.46 -12.90 -18.85
CA SER A 45 -27.22 -14.11 -18.55
C SER A 45 -28.15 -14.56 -19.69
N PHE A 46 -28.55 -13.65 -20.59
CA PHE A 46 -29.36 -13.95 -21.78
C PHE A 46 -28.52 -14.35 -23.02
N GLY A 47 -27.19 -14.48 -22.88
CA GLY A 47 -26.29 -15.09 -23.86
C GLY A 47 -25.90 -14.24 -25.08
N MET A 48 -26.64 -13.18 -25.40
CA MET A 48 -26.39 -12.36 -26.59
C MET A 48 -25.46 -11.16 -26.33
N THR A 49 -25.63 -10.47 -25.21
CA THR A 49 -24.87 -9.25 -24.92
C THR A 49 -23.53 -9.59 -24.25
N LYS A 50 -22.43 -9.05 -24.78
CA LYS A 50 -21.14 -8.97 -24.07
C LYS A 50 -21.10 -7.67 -23.28
N ILE A 51 -20.77 -7.75 -21.99
CA ILE A 51 -20.63 -6.61 -21.09
C ILE A 51 -19.14 -6.34 -20.93
N LEU A 52 -18.71 -5.19 -21.44
CA LEU A 52 -17.34 -4.70 -21.32
C LEU A 52 -17.25 -3.76 -20.10
N THR A 53 -16.46 -4.13 -19.10
CA THR A 53 -16.20 -3.32 -17.91
C THR A 53 -14.80 -2.73 -17.99
N LEU A 54 -14.69 -1.41 -17.90
CA LEU A 54 -13.43 -0.66 -17.90
C LEU A 54 -13.18 -0.11 -16.50
N THR A 55 -12.08 -0.52 -15.87
CA THR A 55 -11.72 -0.12 -14.50
C THR A 55 -10.32 0.48 -14.49
N PRO A 56 -10.04 1.53 -13.70
CA PRO A 56 -8.67 1.99 -13.45
C PRO A 56 -7.78 0.85 -12.97
N SER A 57 -6.54 0.77 -13.45
CA SER A 57 -5.59 -0.25 -12.99
C SER A 57 -5.13 -0.06 -11.55
N THR A 58 -5.40 1.11 -10.95
CA THR A 58 -5.19 1.31 -9.52
C THR A 58 -6.41 2.02 -8.93
N VAL A 59 -6.94 1.49 -7.84
CA VAL A 59 -7.98 2.15 -7.04
C VAL A 59 -7.56 2.20 -5.58
N VAL A 60 -7.96 3.28 -4.91
CA VAL A 60 -7.79 3.44 -3.47
C VAL A 60 -9.15 3.26 -2.81
N ILE A 61 -9.20 2.42 -1.79
CA ILE A 61 -10.40 2.06 -1.05
C ILE A 61 -10.16 2.44 0.41
N ASN A 62 -10.99 3.30 0.97
CA ASN A 62 -10.91 3.63 2.38
C ASN A 62 -11.97 2.84 3.16
N LYS A 63 -11.55 1.81 3.90
CA LYS A 63 -12.36 1.06 4.88
C LYS A 63 -12.08 1.49 6.33
N SER A 64 -11.28 2.55 6.53
CA SER A 64 -11.10 3.15 7.84
C SER A 64 -12.31 4.02 8.20
N THR A 65 -12.48 4.31 9.49
CA THR A 65 -13.57 5.14 9.99
C THR A 65 -13.34 6.65 9.80
N ILE A 66 -12.21 7.05 9.24
CA ILE A 66 -11.79 8.44 9.12
C ILE A 66 -11.53 8.86 7.68
N GLU A 67 -11.61 10.16 7.43
CA GLU A 67 -11.17 10.73 6.15
C GLU A 67 -9.64 10.75 6.08
N ILE A 68 -9.12 10.29 4.94
CA ILE A 68 -7.68 10.28 4.65
C ILE A 68 -7.41 11.05 3.36
N GLU A 69 -6.18 11.49 3.18
CA GLU A 69 -5.68 11.93 1.90
C GLU A 69 -4.50 11.08 1.47
N VAL A 70 -4.46 10.76 0.18
CA VAL A 70 -3.38 9.97 -0.43
C VAL A 70 -2.69 10.74 -1.54
N ALA A 71 -1.39 10.52 -1.68
CA ALA A 71 -0.59 11.08 -2.77
C ALA A 71 0.45 10.07 -3.24
N GLU A 72 0.78 10.11 -4.53
CA GLU A 72 1.97 9.46 -5.06
C GLU A 72 3.18 10.20 -4.47
N ALA A 73 4.12 9.46 -3.88
CA ALA A 73 5.35 10.04 -3.37
C ALA A 73 6.26 10.32 -4.56
N LEU A 74 6.35 11.60 -4.91
CA LEU A 74 7.14 12.08 -6.05
C LEU A 74 8.50 12.58 -5.57
N PRO A 75 9.48 12.75 -6.48
CA PRO A 75 10.71 13.45 -6.17
C PRO A 75 10.41 14.83 -5.58
N LYS A 76 11.25 15.31 -4.65
CA LYS A 76 11.07 16.61 -3.97
C LYS A 76 10.95 17.82 -4.91
N THR A 77 11.34 17.67 -6.16
CA THR A 77 11.24 18.69 -7.22
C THR A 77 9.83 18.83 -7.78
N GLU A 78 8.94 17.88 -7.50
CA GLU A 78 7.57 17.85 -7.98
C GLU A 78 6.57 18.00 -6.82
N GLN A 79 5.42 18.58 -7.13
CA GLN A 79 4.38 18.78 -6.13
C GLN A 79 3.47 17.55 -6.03
N GLU A 80 3.42 16.95 -4.85
CA GLU A 80 2.48 15.88 -4.54
C GLU A 80 1.03 16.34 -4.65
N ARG A 81 0.22 15.57 -5.36
CA ARG A 81 -1.21 15.84 -5.51
C ARG A 81 -2.02 14.98 -4.56
N TRP A 82 -2.28 15.53 -3.38
CA TRP A 82 -3.15 14.92 -2.37
C TRP A 82 -4.59 14.78 -2.86
N ARG A 83 -5.19 13.61 -2.62
CA ARG A 83 -6.58 13.28 -2.96
C ARG A 83 -7.31 12.83 -1.72
N LEU A 84 -8.42 13.49 -1.41
CA LEU A 84 -9.33 13.09 -0.34
C LEU A 84 -9.97 11.74 -0.67
N VAL A 85 -10.04 10.85 0.33
CA VAL A 85 -10.78 9.59 0.29
C VAL A 85 -11.57 9.48 1.59
N LYS A 86 -12.89 9.60 1.49
CA LYS A 86 -13.80 9.49 2.63
C LYS A 86 -14.00 8.04 3.06
N PRO A 87 -14.47 7.77 4.29
CA PRO A 87 -14.87 6.43 4.69
C PRO A 87 -15.83 5.79 3.67
N GLU A 88 -15.60 4.52 3.36
CA GLU A 88 -16.28 3.70 2.34
C GLU A 88 -16.12 4.17 0.89
N GLU A 89 -15.37 5.24 0.63
CA GLU A 89 -15.13 5.74 -0.72
C GLU A 89 -14.10 4.88 -1.47
N ILE A 90 -14.34 4.77 -2.77
CA ILE A 90 -13.43 4.14 -3.74
C ILE A 90 -13.10 5.21 -4.78
N ILE A 91 -11.83 5.57 -4.91
CA ILE A 91 -11.40 6.55 -5.91
C ILE A 91 -10.42 5.92 -6.91
N PRO A 92 -10.47 6.33 -8.19
CA PRO A 92 -9.44 5.98 -9.16
C PRO A 92 -8.11 6.64 -8.77
N PHE A 93 -7.02 5.90 -8.85
CA PHE A 93 -5.66 6.41 -8.64
C PHE A 93 -4.80 6.13 -9.87
N TRP A 94 -4.07 7.14 -10.32
CA TRP A 94 -3.34 7.09 -11.59
C TRP A 94 -1.90 7.50 -11.34
N PRO A 95 -1.02 6.53 -11.06
CA PRO A 95 0.38 6.81 -10.80
C PRO A 95 1.09 7.25 -12.08
N SER A 96 2.10 8.08 -11.92
CA SER A 96 2.88 8.63 -13.04
C SER A 96 3.81 7.55 -13.62
N ASN A 97 4.36 6.69 -12.76
CA ASN A 97 5.09 5.48 -13.13
C ASN A 97 4.76 4.34 -12.16
N MET A 98 4.59 3.12 -12.66
CA MET A 98 4.39 1.94 -11.83
C MET A 98 5.69 1.35 -11.30
N GLU A 99 6.81 1.57 -12.00
CA GLU A 99 8.11 1.10 -11.54
C GLU A 99 8.55 1.91 -10.31
N GLY A 100 8.71 1.23 -9.17
CA GLY A 100 9.06 1.88 -7.91
C GLY A 100 7.96 2.75 -7.29
N ALA A 101 6.70 2.60 -7.73
CA ALA A 101 5.60 3.45 -7.27
C ALA A 101 5.33 3.31 -5.77
N VAL A 102 5.42 4.45 -5.07
CA VAL A 102 5.23 4.56 -3.62
C VAL A 102 4.23 5.65 -3.27
N MET A 103 3.46 5.45 -2.21
CA MET A 103 2.35 6.33 -1.81
C MET A 103 2.55 6.83 -0.38
N HIS A 104 2.14 8.07 -0.14
CA HIS A 104 1.91 8.61 1.19
C HIS A 104 0.40 8.63 1.50
N VAL A 105 0.07 8.42 2.76
CA VAL A 105 -1.26 8.68 3.31
C VAL A 105 -1.14 9.62 4.50
N ARG A 106 -2.13 10.50 4.67
CA ARG A 106 -2.22 11.36 5.85
C ARG A 106 -3.65 11.49 6.34
N TYR A 107 -3.80 11.79 7.62
CA TYR A 107 -5.10 12.16 8.17
C TYR A 107 -5.47 13.57 7.74
N THR A 108 -6.73 13.79 7.35
CA THR A 108 -7.20 15.11 6.89
C THR A 108 -7.19 16.16 7.99
N HIS A 109 -7.57 15.77 9.20
CA HIS A 109 -7.83 16.68 10.31
C HIS A 109 -6.57 17.28 10.95
N ASN A 110 -5.47 16.54 11.01
CA ASN A 110 -4.22 16.98 11.63
C ASN A 110 -3.00 16.93 10.69
N ARG A 111 -3.17 16.44 9.46
CA ARG A 111 -2.11 16.35 8.42
C ARG A 111 -0.93 15.45 8.81
N ILE A 112 -1.07 14.58 9.81
CA ILE A 112 -0.05 13.58 10.15
C ILE A 112 0.05 12.58 9.01
N SER A 113 1.25 12.44 8.45
CA SER A 113 1.55 11.62 7.28
C SER A 113 2.33 10.36 7.66
N SER A 114 2.07 9.28 6.94
CA SER A 114 2.87 8.06 7.00
C SER A 114 4.23 8.22 6.29
N THR A 115 5.15 7.32 6.61
CA THR A 115 6.24 7.00 5.67
C THR A 115 5.67 6.39 4.38
N ALA A 116 6.40 6.53 3.27
CA ALA A 116 5.93 6.02 1.99
C ALA A 116 5.88 4.48 2.02
N PHE A 117 4.96 3.90 1.25
CA PHE A 117 4.87 2.45 1.07
C PHE A 117 4.64 2.10 -0.40
N ALA A 118 5.14 0.95 -0.83
CA ALA A 118 4.96 0.47 -2.21
C ALA A 118 3.49 0.13 -2.46
N PHE A 119 2.94 0.45 -3.63
CA PHE A 119 1.58 0.04 -4.02
C PHE A 119 1.53 -0.67 -5.37
N ASN A 120 2.69 -1.05 -5.89
CA ASN A 120 2.89 -1.78 -7.14
C ASN A 120 3.20 -3.27 -6.93
N GLN A 121 3.03 -3.79 -5.71
CA GLN A 121 3.21 -5.20 -5.38
C GLN A 121 2.22 -5.62 -4.29
N LYS A 122 1.82 -6.89 -4.26
CA LYS A 122 0.93 -7.42 -3.22
C LYS A 122 1.65 -7.47 -1.88
N HIS A 123 1.10 -6.83 -0.86
CA HIS A 123 1.54 -6.97 0.54
C HIS A 123 0.48 -6.41 1.49
N ARG A 124 0.66 -6.66 2.78
CA ARG A 124 -0.08 -6.02 3.87
C ARG A 124 0.93 -5.48 4.85
N THR A 125 0.75 -4.24 5.28
CA THR A 125 1.63 -3.59 6.26
C THR A 125 0.83 -2.64 7.15
N LEU A 126 1.41 -2.31 8.30
CA LEU A 126 0.85 -1.36 9.25
C LEU A 126 1.69 -0.09 9.19
N LEU A 127 1.08 1.04 8.85
CA LEU A 127 1.77 2.32 8.77
C LEU A 127 1.73 2.99 10.14
N ARG A 128 2.90 3.37 10.66
CA ARG A 128 2.97 4.20 11.86
C ARG A 128 2.48 5.61 11.54
N MET A 129 1.60 6.11 12.39
CA MET A 129 1.06 7.47 12.34
C MET A 129 1.39 8.12 13.69
N ASP A 130 2.12 9.24 13.71
CA ASP A 130 2.52 9.89 14.97
C ASP A 130 1.36 10.67 15.63
N ASP A 131 0.16 10.07 15.65
CA ASP A 131 -1.07 10.57 16.24
C ASP A 131 -1.38 9.83 17.55
N GLU A 132 -1.85 10.56 18.57
CA GLU A 132 -2.10 9.98 19.90
C GLU A 132 -3.33 9.06 19.93
N GLU A 133 -4.40 9.41 19.19
CA GLU A 133 -5.65 8.64 19.19
C GLU A 133 -5.61 7.46 18.21
N ARG A 134 -4.93 7.63 17.08
CA ARG A 134 -4.84 6.67 15.98
C ARG A 134 -3.38 6.51 15.55
N PRO A 135 -2.57 5.81 16.36
CA PRO A 135 -1.11 5.73 16.17
C PRO A 135 -0.68 4.89 14.95
N ALA A 136 -1.63 4.27 14.25
CA ALA A 136 -1.34 3.47 13.08
C ALA A 136 -2.54 3.36 12.14
N LEU A 137 -2.24 3.09 10.86
CA LEU A 137 -3.22 2.85 9.82
C LEU A 137 -2.83 1.59 9.04
N GLN A 138 -3.77 0.66 8.88
CA GLN A 138 -3.52 -0.55 8.10
C GLN A 138 -3.58 -0.22 6.61
N VAL A 139 -2.68 -0.83 5.83
CA VAL A 139 -2.78 -0.86 4.37
C VAL A 139 -2.57 -2.26 3.82
N GLU A 140 -3.47 -2.67 2.93
CA GLU A 140 -3.35 -3.89 2.13
C GLU A 140 -3.35 -3.51 0.65
N VAL A 141 -2.31 -3.95 -0.06
CA VAL A 141 -2.21 -3.83 -1.51
C VAL A 141 -2.57 -5.19 -2.10
N ILE A 142 -3.73 -5.25 -2.74
CA ILE A 142 -4.22 -6.45 -3.41
C ILE A 142 -3.87 -6.31 -4.89
N ALA A 143 -3.28 -7.35 -5.47
CA ALA A 143 -3.05 -7.46 -6.89
C ALA A 143 -3.62 -8.79 -7.40
N THR A 144 -4.33 -8.74 -8.52
CA THR A 144 -4.61 -9.92 -9.35
C THR A 144 -3.94 -9.72 -10.69
N ASP A 145 -3.67 -10.81 -11.41
CA ASP A 145 -2.93 -10.77 -12.68
C ASP A 145 -3.59 -9.87 -13.76
N PHE A 146 -4.87 -9.50 -13.58
CA PHE A 146 -5.65 -8.76 -14.58
C PHE A 146 -6.52 -7.61 -14.03
N ASP A 147 -6.80 -7.52 -12.72
CA ASP A 147 -7.67 -6.46 -12.14
C ASP A 147 -6.90 -5.26 -11.59
N GLY A 148 -5.59 -5.21 -11.82
CA GLY A 148 -4.74 -4.13 -11.33
C GLY A 148 -4.54 -4.17 -9.82
N PHE A 149 -4.22 -3.01 -9.23
CA PHE A 149 -3.92 -2.84 -7.81
C PHE A 149 -5.09 -2.20 -7.06
N ARG A 150 -5.43 -2.76 -5.91
CA ARG A 150 -6.37 -2.16 -4.96
C ARG A 150 -5.61 -1.84 -3.68
N VAL A 151 -5.51 -0.56 -3.34
CA VAL A 151 -4.89 -0.09 -2.11
C VAL A 151 -6.01 0.13 -1.09
N VAL A 152 -6.10 -0.76 -0.12
CA VAL A 152 -7.17 -0.79 0.88
C VAL A 152 -6.63 -0.29 2.21
N PHE A 153 -7.18 0.82 2.69
CA PHE A 153 -6.88 1.35 4.02
C PHE A 153 -7.89 0.86 5.04
N GLY A 154 -7.45 0.59 6.26
CA GLY A 154 -8.30 0.16 7.37
C GLY A 154 -7.83 0.71 8.70
N ASP A 155 -8.73 0.74 9.68
CA ASP A 155 -8.37 1.10 11.06
C ASP A 155 -7.42 0.06 11.65
N TYR A 156 -6.48 0.51 12.45
CA TYR A 156 -5.61 -0.36 13.23
C TYR A 156 -6.40 -1.18 14.25
N LYS A 157 -6.18 -2.49 14.26
CA LYS A 157 -6.69 -3.43 15.27
C LYS A 157 -5.54 -4.11 15.99
N ILE A 158 -5.77 -4.43 17.26
CA ILE A 158 -4.81 -5.25 18.03
C ILE A 158 -4.63 -6.59 17.29
N GLY A 159 -3.40 -6.89 16.90
CA GLY A 159 -3.04 -8.04 16.06
C GLY A 159 -2.62 -7.69 14.64
N ASP A 160 -2.83 -6.46 14.17
CA ASP A 160 -2.33 -6.01 12.86
C ASP A 160 -0.83 -5.72 12.84
N SER A 161 -0.22 -5.53 14.01
CA SER A 161 1.21 -5.29 14.13
C SER A 161 1.99 -6.51 13.62
N PRO A 162 2.95 -6.34 12.70
CA PRO A 162 3.70 -7.46 12.13
C PRO A 162 4.56 -8.18 13.16
N VAL A 163 4.98 -7.48 14.22
CA VAL A 163 5.83 -8.04 15.27
C VAL A 163 5.31 -7.62 16.65
N LEU A 164 5.29 -8.57 17.59
CA LEU A 164 5.21 -8.33 19.02
C LEU A 164 6.54 -8.72 19.64
N LEU A 165 7.30 -7.74 20.12
CA LEU A 165 8.56 -7.99 20.83
C LEU A 165 8.29 -8.10 22.31
N VAL A 166 8.73 -9.20 22.93
CA VAL A 166 8.58 -9.45 24.37
C VAL A 166 9.96 -9.68 24.97
N ASN A 167 10.41 -8.79 25.84
CA ASN A 167 11.64 -8.96 26.57
C ASN A 167 11.36 -9.66 27.91
N CYS A 168 11.56 -10.98 27.95
CA CYS A 168 11.41 -11.78 29.17
C CYS A 168 12.65 -11.75 30.09
N LEU A 169 13.70 -11.00 29.76
CA LEU A 169 14.90 -10.89 30.59
C LEU A 169 14.61 -10.01 31.81
N LYS A 170 15.11 -10.39 32.99
CA LYS A 170 14.81 -9.70 34.26
C LYS A 170 15.55 -8.37 34.45
N TYR A 171 16.76 -8.25 33.89
CA TYR A 171 17.65 -7.10 34.17
C TYR A 171 18.38 -6.59 32.92
N VAL A 172 18.06 -7.11 31.75
CA VAL A 172 18.80 -6.80 30.52
C VAL A 172 17.84 -6.16 29.52
N PRO A 173 18.05 -4.89 29.14
CA PRO A 173 17.30 -4.28 28.06
C PRO A 173 17.74 -4.88 26.72
N VAL A 174 16.82 -4.91 25.76
CA VAL A 174 17.05 -5.43 24.41
C VAL A 174 16.99 -4.28 23.43
N ALA A 175 18.04 -4.06 22.65
CA ALA A 175 18.05 -3.09 21.57
C ALA A 175 17.47 -3.71 20.30
N PHE A 176 16.72 -2.95 19.50
CA PHE A 176 16.17 -3.43 18.25
C PHE A 176 16.01 -2.31 17.20
N CYS A 177 16.11 -2.66 15.93
CA CYS A 177 15.82 -1.77 14.80
C CYS A 177 15.40 -2.55 13.56
N GLN A 178 14.88 -1.86 12.55
CA GLN A 178 14.75 -2.44 11.21
C GLN A 178 16.15 -2.66 10.62
N ALA A 179 16.35 -3.76 9.90
CA ALA A 179 17.61 -4.03 9.24
C ALA A 179 17.99 -2.89 8.28
N ASN A 180 19.26 -2.48 8.34
CA ASN A 180 19.81 -1.32 7.62
C ASN A 180 19.20 0.05 8.01
N ASP A 181 18.50 0.14 9.15
CA ASP A 181 18.09 1.39 9.76
C ASP A 181 18.98 1.73 10.96
N VAL A 182 19.26 3.02 11.14
CA VAL A 182 20.12 3.54 12.22
C VAL A 182 19.32 3.86 13.50
N ARG A 183 17.98 3.88 13.42
CA ARG A 183 17.09 4.25 14.53
C ARG A 183 16.86 3.06 15.45
N THR A 184 17.80 2.85 16.36
CA THR A 184 17.70 1.83 17.41
C THR A 184 16.74 2.26 18.52
N GLN A 185 15.86 1.33 18.89
CA GLN A 185 14.98 1.44 20.05
C GLN A 185 15.42 0.45 21.13
N VAL A 186 15.00 0.70 22.37
CA VAL A 186 15.35 -0.15 23.52
C VAL A 186 14.08 -0.63 24.20
N LEU A 187 13.95 -1.94 24.33
CA LEU A 187 12.88 -2.62 25.06
C LEU A 187 13.36 -2.95 26.48
N PRO A 188 12.77 -2.32 27.53
CA PRO A 188 13.17 -2.58 28.90
C PRO A 188 12.95 -4.04 29.34
N PRO A 189 13.63 -4.49 30.41
CA PRO A 189 13.40 -5.81 31.00
C PRO A 189 11.92 -6.03 31.36
N LEU A 190 11.40 -7.22 31.10
CA LEU A 190 10.01 -7.61 31.42
C LEU A 190 8.93 -6.73 30.78
N HIS A 191 9.23 -6.11 29.62
CA HIS A 191 8.28 -5.31 28.85
C HIS A 191 8.03 -5.93 27.47
N TYR A 192 6.95 -5.50 26.82
CA TYR A 192 6.65 -5.82 25.44
C TYR A 192 6.31 -4.57 24.64
N VAL A 193 6.44 -4.65 23.31
CA VAL A 193 6.06 -3.59 22.39
C VAL A 193 5.56 -4.17 21.07
N TYR A 194 4.49 -3.58 20.54
CA TYR A 194 4.04 -3.84 19.17
C TYR A 194 4.88 -3.00 18.21
N TYR A 195 5.51 -3.64 17.23
CA TYR A 195 6.43 -3.01 16.31
C TYR A 195 5.94 -3.12 14.87
N THR A 196 6.02 -2.00 14.14
CA THR A 196 5.90 -1.96 12.69
C THR A 196 7.13 -1.32 12.05
N TRP A 197 7.30 -1.54 10.75
CA TRP A 197 8.43 -1.09 9.95
C TRP A 197 8.55 0.43 9.92
N ILE A 198 9.77 0.93 10.09
CA ILE A 198 10.01 2.37 10.04
C ILE A 198 10.00 2.86 8.59
N ASP A 199 10.62 2.10 7.69
CA ASP A 199 10.52 2.28 6.24
C ASP A 199 9.88 1.03 5.61
N PRO A 200 8.56 1.07 5.31
CA PRO A 200 7.84 -0.03 4.67
C PRO A 200 8.34 -0.39 3.25
N THR A 201 9.16 0.46 2.62
CA THR A 201 9.73 0.22 1.29
C THR A 201 11.02 -0.60 1.33
N LYS A 202 11.60 -0.80 2.52
CA LYS A 202 12.86 -1.52 2.73
C LYS A 202 12.62 -2.94 3.22
N SER A 203 13.72 -3.67 3.42
CA SER A 203 13.67 -5.02 3.98
C SER A 203 12.89 -5.03 5.29
N GLN A 204 11.91 -5.92 5.37
CA GLN A 204 11.06 -6.15 6.53
C GLN A 204 11.74 -7.15 7.47
N ALA A 205 12.96 -6.83 7.89
CA ALA A 205 13.76 -7.63 8.80
C ALA A 205 14.05 -6.86 10.08
N LEU A 206 14.04 -7.55 11.22
CA LEU A 206 14.26 -6.96 12.53
C LEU A 206 15.63 -7.40 13.05
N VAL A 207 16.48 -6.45 13.40
CA VAL A 207 17.75 -6.71 14.08
C VAL A 207 17.53 -6.53 15.57
N VAL A 208 17.93 -7.52 16.35
CA VAL A 208 17.83 -7.49 17.81
C VAL A 208 19.22 -7.69 18.39
N ALA A 209 19.59 -6.85 19.35
CA ALA A 209 20.87 -6.93 20.02
C ALA A 209 20.68 -6.97 21.54
N CYS A 210 21.44 -7.84 22.18
CA CYS A 210 21.48 -7.99 23.63
C CYS A 210 22.95 -8.02 24.04
N ARG A 211 23.41 -6.96 24.74
CA ARG A 211 24.83 -6.74 25.07
C ARG A 211 25.68 -6.66 23.78
N ASP A 212 26.82 -7.36 23.73
CA ASP A 212 27.76 -7.37 22.61
C ASP A 212 27.38 -8.37 21.50
N GLN A 213 26.25 -9.06 21.65
CA GLN A 213 25.75 -10.00 20.65
C GLN A 213 24.56 -9.39 19.91
N SER A 214 24.72 -9.23 18.59
CA SER A 214 23.64 -8.89 17.68
C SER A 214 23.20 -10.14 16.93
N VAL A 215 21.89 -10.34 16.84
CA VAL A 215 21.27 -11.37 16.02
C VAL A 215 20.28 -10.68 15.11
N SER A 216 20.50 -10.80 13.80
CA SER A 216 19.53 -10.35 12.81
C SER A 216 18.49 -11.45 12.61
N ILE A 217 17.22 -11.11 12.80
CA ILE A 217 16.11 -12.03 12.56
C ILE A 217 15.36 -11.50 11.33
N GLU A 218 15.51 -12.20 10.22
CA GLU A 218 14.65 -11.95 9.06
C GLU A 218 13.26 -12.51 9.37
N LEU A 219 12.27 -11.62 9.47
CA LEU A 219 10.89 -12.00 9.68
C LEU A 219 10.21 -12.03 8.33
N ASN A 220 9.96 -13.23 7.79
CA ASN A 220 9.16 -13.35 6.58
C ASN A 220 7.67 -13.22 6.93
N VAL A 221 7.21 -11.98 7.16
CA VAL A 221 5.81 -11.69 7.51
C VAL A 221 4.85 -11.96 6.32
N SER A 222 5.39 -12.13 5.11
CA SER A 222 4.61 -12.45 3.91
C SER A 222 4.13 -13.91 3.82
N GLN A 223 4.69 -14.79 4.66
CA GLN A 223 4.31 -16.20 4.77
C GLN A 223 3.76 -16.50 6.18
N SER A 224 2.64 -15.87 6.54
CA SER A 224 1.74 -16.56 7.47
C SER A 224 1.02 -17.65 6.68
N GLU A 225 1.70 -18.79 6.51
CA GLU A 225 0.97 -20.05 6.36
C GLU A 225 0.12 -20.17 7.63
N TYR A 226 -1.18 -19.90 7.49
CA TYR A 226 -2.15 -20.38 8.45
C TYR A 226 -2.07 -21.91 8.44
N GLY A 227 -1.15 -22.45 9.23
CA GLY A 227 -1.20 -23.83 9.68
C GLY A 227 -2.49 -23.95 10.48
N LEU A 228 -3.51 -24.53 9.86
CA LEU A 228 -4.69 -25.03 10.53
C LEU A 228 -4.23 -25.98 11.65
N PHE A 229 -4.63 -25.69 12.89
CA PHE A 229 -4.73 -26.72 13.92
C PHE A 229 -6.04 -27.49 13.71
#